data_AF-A0A7K9QZE9-F1
#
_entry.id   AF-A0A7K9QZE9-F1
#
_cell.length_a   1.000
_cell.length_b   1.000
_cell.length_c   1.000
_cell.angle_alpha   90.00
_cell.angle_beta   90.00
_cell.angle_gamma   90.00
#
_symmetry.space_group_name_H-M   'P 1'
#
loop_
_entity.id
_entity.type
_entity.pdbx_description
1 polymer ?
#
loop_
_entity_poly.entity_id
_entity_poly.type
_entity_poly.pdbx_seq_one_letter_code
_entity_poly.pdbx_strand_id
1 'polypeptide(L)'
;LLGAKVYIPEIDAYPEEINHLLIQVDLDGKSYIIDGGFGMAYQMWQPMELISGMDQSQIPGVFRFQEENGTWYFEKLLRKQWVLNPSTLSTPNVENEVCRRIYLFTLQPRDIEEFRGCNAHLQTAPNSKFVLKSMCSLQTADGIRQLVGWKLTEIKYNYRDNMDLVEIRNLTDEEMDKTLKEKFTITLDKKFVPVNMNRF
;
A
#
# COMPACT_ATOMS: atom_id res chain seq x y z
N LEU A 1 15.14 -11.98 5.70
CA LEU A 1 14.07 -11.25 4.97
C LEU A 1 12.96 -12.24 4.66
N LEU A 2 11.75 -11.78 4.39
CA LEU A 2 10.66 -12.61 3.90
C LEU A 2 10.17 -12.08 2.54
N GLY A 3 9.69 -12.99 1.69
CA GLY A 3 9.14 -12.69 0.39
C GLY A 3 7.62 -12.80 0.39
N ALA A 4 6.95 -11.79 -0.17
CA ALA A 4 5.50 -11.72 -0.31
C ALA A 4 5.06 -11.63 -1.78
N LYS A 5 3.79 -11.99 -1.98
CA LYS A 5 3.06 -11.84 -3.24
C LYS A 5 1.89 -10.90 -3.00
N VAL A 6 1.87 -9.76 -3.68
CA VAL A 6 0.84 -8.72 -3.51
C VAL A 6 -0.44 -9.13 -4.23
N TYR A 7 -1.57 -8.99 -3.55
CA TYR A 7 -2.89 -9.23 -4.10
C TYR A 7 -3.20 -8.24 -5.23
N ILE A 8 -3.77 -8.73 -6.33
CA ILE A 8 -4.14 -7.95 -7.52
C ILE A 8 -5.67 -7.96 -7.62
N PRO A 9 -6.36 -6.89 -7.15
CA PRO A 9 -7.81 -6.84 -7.12
C PRO A 9 -8.47 -7.01 -8.50
N GLU A 10 -7.82 -6.53 -9.56
CA GLU A 10 -8.35 -6.54 -10.93
C GLU A 10 -8.55 -7.96 -11.49
N ILE A 11 -7.82 -8.94 -10.96
CA ILE A 11 -7.89 -10.35 -11.37
C ILE A 11 -8.21 -11.30 -10.21
N ASP A 12 -8.53 -10.77 -9.03
CA ASP A 12 -8.83 -11.53 -7.80
C ASP A 12 -7.78 -12.63 -7.49
N ALA A 13 -6.49 -12.29 -7.64
CA ALA A 13 -5.42 -13.28 -7.51
C ALA A 13 -4.14 -12.71 -6.91
N TYR A 14 -3.29 -13.62 -6.45
CA TYR A 14 -1.89 -13.36 -6.15
C TYR A 14 -1.04 -13.85 -7.32
N PRO A 15 0.04 -13.15 -7.69
CA PRO A 15 0.94 -13.63 -8.74
C PRO A 15 1.66 -14.90 -8.30
N GLU A 16 2.25 -15.61 -9.25
CA GLU A 16 3.07 -16.80 -8.96
C GLU A 16 4.39 -16.43 -8.28
N GLU A 17 4.99 -15.30 -8.69
CA GLU A 17 6.31 -14.85 -8.25
C GLU A 17 6.25 -13.89 -7.06
N ILE A 18 7.32 -13.88 -6.26
CA ILE A 18 7.50 -12.87 -5.21
C ILE A 18 7.69 -11.47 -5.83
N ASN A 19 7.04 -10.48 -5.25
CA ASN A 19 7.11 -9.10 -5.73
C ASN A 19 7.10 -8.07 -4.59
N HIS A 20 7.19 -8.53 -3.34
CA HIS A 20 7.26 -7.67 -2.16
C HIS A 20 8.21 -8.25 -1.12
N LEU A 21 8.89 -7.36 -0.40
CA LEU A 21 9.85 -7.70 0.65
C LEU A 21 9.32 -7.16 1.97
N LEU A 22 9.36 -8.01 2.99
CA LEU A 22 9.06 -7.63 4.38
C LEU A 22 10.08 -8.25 5.34
N ILE A 23 10.03 -7.84 6.60
CA ILE A 23 11.00 -8.23 7.63
C ILE A 23 10.25 -8.93 8.77
N GLN A 24 10.80 -10.07 9.23
CA GLN A 24 10.44 -10.64 10.51
C GLN A 24 11.47 -10.21 11.56
N VAL A 25 11.00 -9.82 12.74
CA VAL A 25 11.83 -9.53 13.91
C VAL A 25 11.35 -10.38 15.06
N ASP A 26 12.27 -11.12 15.67
CA ASP A 26 12.02 -11.88 16.90
C ASP A 26 12.51 -11.07 18.10
N LEU A 27 11.62 -10.82 19.06
CA LEU A 27 11.89 -10.06 20.28
C LEU A 27 11.17 -10.72 21.46
N ASP A 28 11.91 -11.03 22.52
CA ASP A 28 11.38 -11.63 23.76
C ASP A 28 10.47 -12.85 23.54
N GLY A 29 10.86 -13.73 22.62
CA GLY A 29 10.13 -14.96 22.30
C GLY A 29 8.88 -14.76 21.44
N LYS A 30 8.65 -13.55 20.92
CA LYS A 30 7.57 -13.22 20.00
C LYS A 30 8.12 -12.83 18.64
N SER A 31 7.40 -13.20 17.58
CA SER A 31 7.73 -12.84 16.21
C SER A 31 6.81 -11.72 15.72
N TYR A 32 7.39 -10.72 15.07
CA TYR A 32 6.69 -9.58 14.51
C TYR A 32 7.01 -9.42 13.04
N ILE A 33 6.03 -9.00 12.26
CA ILE A 33 6.23 -8.51 10.89
C ILE A 33 6.39 -7.00 10.92
N ILE A 34 7.42 -6.53 10.23
CA ILE A 34 7.70 -5.13 9.98
C ILE A 34 7.80 -4.94 8.47
N ASP A 35 7.05 -3.98 7.97
CA ASP A 35 7.03 -3.62 6.56
C ASP A 35 6.87 -2.11 6.47
N GLY A 36 7.92 -1.40 6.06
CA GLY A 36 7.88 0.04 5.79
C GLY A 36 7.80 0.37 4.31
N GLY A 37 7.56 -0.63 3.45
CA GLY A 37 7.72 -0.54 2.00
C GLY A 37 6.44 -0.70 1.19
N PHE A 38 5.35 -1.21 1.77
CA PHE A 38 4.10 -1.36 1.03
C PHE A 38 3.45 -0.01 0.70
N GLY A 39 3.43 0.90 1.68
CA GLY A 39 2.92 2.26 1.51
C GLY A 39 1.41 2.35 1.29
N MET A 40 0.98 3.50 0.76
CA MET A 40 -0.43 3.83 0.52
C MET A 40 -1.30 3.65 1.79
N ALA A 41 -2.62 3.60 1.65
CA ALA A 41 -3.55 3.47 2.78
C ALA A 41 -3.49 2.10 3.50
N TYR A 42 -2.56 1.21 3.13
CA TYR A 42 -2.42 -0.15 3.64
C TYR A 42 -1.21 -0.31 4.57
N GLN A 43 -0.43 0.75 4.72
CA GLN A 43 0.76 0.77 5.56
C GLN A 43 0.40 0.55 7.04
N MET A 44 0.96 -0.50 7.66
CA MET A 44 0.97 -0.64 9.11
C MET A 44 1.87 0.45 9.73
N TRP A 45 1.49 1.00 10.88
CA TRP A 45 2.29 1.99 11.62
C TRP A 45 3.09 1.37 12.75
N GLN A 46 2.71 0.17 13.18
CA GLN A 46 3.36 -0.57 14.26
C GLN A 46 3.72 -1.98 13.77
N PRO A 47 4.80 -2.59 14.30
CA PRO A 47 5.08 -4.01 14.09
C PRO A 47 3.84 -4.85 14.42
N MET A 48 3.52 -5.80 13.55
CA MET A 48 2.37 -6.68 13.71
C MET A 48 2.83 -8.00 14.30
N GLU A 49 2.29 -8.40 15.45
CA GLU A 49 2.62 -9.70 16.05
C GLU A 49 2.12 -10.83 15.14
N LEU A 50 2.92 -11.87 14.95
CA LEU A 50 2.63 -12.97 14.03
C LEU A 50 1.66 -13.97 14.69
N ILE A 51 0.40 -13.56 14.84
CA ILE A 51 -0.69 -14.34 15.43
C ILE A 51 -1.84 -14.46 14.43
N SER A 52 -2.16 -15.70 14.04
CA SER A 52 -3.26 -15.99 13.11
C SER A 52 -4.62 -15.65 13.74
N GLY A 53 -5.50 -15.01 12.97
CA GLY A 53 -6.87 -14.66 13.34
C GLY A 53 -7.01 -13.45 14.26
N MET A 54 -5.92 -12.88 14.77
CA MET A 54 -5.97 -11.79 15.74
C MET A 54 -6.13 -10.42 15.05
N ASP A 55 -7.16 -9.68 15.46
CA ASP A 55 -7.32 -8.27 15.10
C ASP A 55 -6.32 -7.39 15.84
N GLN A 56 -5.54 -6.64 15.07
CA GLN A 56 -4.53 -5.72 15.59
C GLN A 56 -4.88 -4.29 15.15
N SER A 57 -5.50 -3.55 16.07
CA SER A 57 -5.93 -2.18 15.84
C SER A 57 -4.76 -1.21 15.82
N GLN A 58 -4.67 -0.40 14.77
CA GLN A 58 -3.72 0.69 14.62
C GLN A 58 -4.45 1.96 14.13
N ILE A 59 -3.77 3.11 14.10
CA ILE A 59 -4.35 4.36 13.61
C ILE A 59 -4.88 4.23 12.15
N PRO A 60 -4.12 3.64 11.20
CA PRO A 60 -4.59 3.45 9.82
C PRO A 60 -5.82 2.54 9.68
N GLY A 61 -6.10 1.70 10.67
CA GLY A 61 -7.17 0.71 10.64
C GLY A 61 -6.84 -0.54 11.44
N VAL A 62 -7.71 -1.54 11.34
CA VAL A 62 -7.49 -2.86 11.94
C VAL A 62 -6.85 -3.75 10.89
N PHE A 63 -5.77 -4.42 11.28
CA PHE A 63 -5.06 -5.37 10.45
C PHE A 63 -5.19 -6.77 11.03
N ARG A 64 -5.07 -7.77 10.18
CA ARG A 64 -5.14 -9.18 10.58
C ARG A 64 -4.16 -9.99 9.76
N PHE A 65 -3.53 -10.96 10.44
CA PHE A 65 -2.89 -12.07 9.79
C PHE A 65 -3.79 -13.30 9.85
N GLN A 66 -3.87 -14.05 8.75
CA GLN A 66 -4.49 -15.38 8.73
C GLN A 66 -3.46 -16.38 8.26
N GLU A 67 -3.32 -17.48 8.97
CA GLU A 67 -2.43 -18.58 8.59
C GLU A 67 -3.26 -19.76 8.10
N GLU A 68 -2.87 -20.30 6.95
CA GLU A 68 -3.43 -21.52 6.39
C GLU A 68 -2.32 -22.31 5.68
N ASN A 69 -2.07 -23.54 6.14
CA ASN A 69 -1.15 -24.49 5.52
C ASN A 69 0.27 -23.93 5.28
N GLY A 70 0.82 -23.18 6.23
CA GLY A 70 2.14 -22.55 6.18
C GLY A 70 2.18 -21.22 5.42
N THR A 71 1.05 -20.76 4.90
CA THR A 71 0.92 -19.47 4.20
C THR A 71 0.23 -18.45 5.10
N TRP A 72 0.81 -17.27 5.18
CA TRP A 72 0.28 -16.15 5.94
C TRP A 72 -0.32 -15.10 5.00
N TYR A 73 -1.55 -14.69 5.27
CA TYR A 73 -2.29 -13.67 4.54
C TYR A 73 -2.38 -12.42 5.38
N PHE A 74 -2.00 -11.28 4.81
CA PHE A 74 -2.12 -9.97 5.43
C PHE A 74 -3.34 -9.23 4.86
N GLU A 75 -4.21 -8.81 5.75
CA GLU A 75 -5.45 -8.13 5.39
C GLU A 75 -5.68 -6.90 6.26
N LYS A 76 -6.45 -5.95 5.71
CA LYS A 76 -6.88 -4.75 6.42
C LYS A 76 -8.40 -4.62 6.36
N LEU A 77 -9.03 -4.46 7.51
CA LEU A 77 -10.45 -4.12 7.60
C LEU A 77 -10.64 -2.67 7.15
N LEU A 78 -11.57 -2.45 6.23
CA LEU A 78 -11.81 -1.12 5.68
C LEU A 78 -12.60 -0.27 6.67
N ARG A 79 -12.07 0.93 6.96
CA ARG A 79 -12.82 1.97 7.67
C ARG A 79 -13.69 2.72 6.65
N LYS A 80 -14.89 3.13 7.07
CA LYS A 80 -15.77 3.97 6.26
C LYS A 80 -15.06 5.27 5.86
N GLN A 81 -15.39 5.81 4.70
CA GLN A 81 -14.77 7.03 4.18
C GLN A 81 -15.78 8.15 4.03
N TRP A 82 -15.38 9.35 4.43
CA TRP A 82 -16.07 10.62 4.18
C TRP A 82 -15.32 11.36 3.07
N VAL A 83 -15.90 11.45 1.87
CA VAL A 83 -15.25 12.06 0.71
C VAL A 83 -15.77 13.49 0.51
N LEU A 84 -14.88 14.50 0.58
CA LEU A 84 -15.30 15.91 0.43
C LEU A 84 -15.69 16.30 -1.00
N ASN A 85 -15.07 15.69 -2.02
CA ASN A 85 -15.31 16.00 -3.43
C ASN A 85 -15.77 14.74 -4.21
N PRO A 86 -17.02 14.29 -4.06
CA PRO A 86 -17.48 13.00 -4.60
C PRO A 86 -17.39 12.91 -6.13
N SER A 87 -17.47 14.04 -6.84
CA SER A 87 -17.37 14.14 -8.31
C SER A 87 -16.01 13.68 -8.87
N THR A 88 -15.01 13.48 -8.01
CA THR A 88 -13.66 13.02 -8.39
C THR A 88 -13.44 11.51 -8.14
N LEU A 89 -14.47 10.80 -7.68
CA LEU A 89 -14.43 9.34 -7.52
C LEU A 89 -14.50 8.67 -8.89
N SER A 90 -13.38 8.09 -9.33
CA SER A 90 -13.30 7.28 -10.54
C SER A 90 -13.64 5.81 -10.32
N THR A 91 -13.89 5.40 -9.07
CA THR A 91 -14.19 4.02 -8.70
C THR A 91 -15.35 4.02 -7.70
N PRO A 92 -16.39 3.20 -7.89
CA PRO A 92 -17.36 2.97 -6.84
C PRO A 92 -16.60 2.38 -5.65
N ASN A 93 -16.70 3.02 -4.49
CA ASN A 93 -16.42 2.31 -3.24
C ASN A 93 -17.34 1.10 -3.27
N VAL A 94 -16.78 -0.11 -3.35
CA VAL A 94 -17.57 -1.33 -3.24
C VAL A 94 -18.11 -1.29 -1.81
N GLU A 95 -19.36 -0.85 -1.65
CA GLU A 95 -20.00 -0.60 -0.35
C GLU A 95 -20.02 -1.84 0.58
N ASN A 96 -19.60 -3.00 0.06
CA ASN A 96 -19.60 -4.29 0.72
C ASN A 96 -18.20 -4.92 0.96
N GLU A 97 -17.09 -4.30 0.54
CA GLU A 97 -15.75 -4.85 0.84
C GLU A 97 -15.41 -4.55 2.32
N VAL A 98 -15.63 -5.51 3.22
CA VAL A 98 -15.36 -5.36 4.66
C VAL A 98 -13.87 -5.46 4.97
N CYS A 99 -13.14 -6.22 4.16
CA CYS A 99 -11.73 -6.52 4.34
C CYS A 99 -11.02 -6.49 2.98
N ARG A 100 -9.85 -5.87 2.93
CA ARG A 100 -9.00 -5.83 1.75
C ARG A 100 -7.79 -6.73 1.96
N ARG A 101 -7.63 -7.69 1.05
CA ARG A 101 -6.44 -8.53 0.91
C ARG A 101 -5.26 -7.66 0.43
N ILE A 102 -4.09 -7.81 1.04
CA ILE A 102 -2.92 -6.98 0.76
C ILE A 102 -1.82 -7.83 0.12
N TYR A 103 -1.29 -8.81 0.86
CA TYR A 103 -0.30 -9.74 0.34
C TYR A 103 -0.35 -11.07 1.11
N LEU A 104 0.23 -12.10 0.52
CA LEU A 104 0.54 -13.35 1.22
C LEU A 104 2.05 -13.59 1.27
N PHE A 105 2.52 -14.36 2.24
CA PHE A 105 3.92 -14.72 2.42
C PHE A 105 4.08 -16.05 3.14
N THR A 106 5.30 -16.58 3.16
CA THR A 106 5.69 -17.71 4.01
C THR A 106 6.81 -17.27 4.94
N LEU A 107 7.06 -18.04 6.00
CA LEU A 107 8.17 -17.78 6.93
C LEU A 107 9.52 -18.30 6.42
N GLN A 108 9.61 -18.66 5.13
CA GLN A 108 10.87 -19.07 4.53
C GLN A 108 11.84 -17.88 4.50
N PRO A 109 13.01 -17.98 5.17
CA PRO A 109 14.01 -16.93 5.11
C PRO A 109 14.48 -16.71 3.67
N ARG A 110 14.63 -15.44 3.30
CA ARG A 110 15.12 -14.99 1.99
C ARG A 110 16.39 -14.18 2.11
N ASP A 111 17.26 -14.35 1.12
CA ASP A 111 18.39 -13.47 0.83
C ASP A 111 17.95 -12.32 -0.09
N ILE A 112 18.63 -11.18 -0.01
CA ILE A 112 18.31 -10.02 -0.85
C ILE A 112 18.54 -10.30 -2.35
N GLU A 113 19.47 -11.19 -2.68
CA GLU A 113 19.77 -11.57 -4.06
C GLU A 113 18.60 -12.29 -4.75
N GLU A 114 17.73 -12.96 -4.00
CA GLU A 114 16.51 -13.58 -4.53
C GLU A 114 15.53 -12.54 -5.10
N PHE A 115 15.61 -11.28 -4.68
CA PHE A 115 14.77 -10.19 -5.17
C PHE A 115 15.35 -9.49 -6.42
N ARG A 116 16.58 -9.83 -6.85
CA ARG A 116 17.21 -9.19 -8.01
C ARG A 116 16.38 -9.38 -9.30
N GLY A 117 15.86 -10.60 -9.49
CA GLY A 117 15.03 -10.95 -10.65
C GLY A 117 13.71 -10.17 -10.66
N CYS A 118 12.97 -10.18 -9.55
CA CYS A 118 11.70 -9.45 -9.47
C CYS A 118 11.91 -7.93 -9.55
N ASN A 119 12.99 -7.38 -8.99
CA ASN A 119 13.32 -5.97 -9.11
C ASN A 119 13.55 -5.53 -10.58
N ALA A 120 14.29 -6.32 -11.37
CA ALA A 120 14.49 -6.03 -12.79
C ALA A 120 13.18 -6.12 -13.57
N HIS A 121 12.37 -7.14 -13.28
CA HIS A 121 11.07 -7.34 -13.91
C HIS A 121 10.09 -6.21 -13.58
N LEU A 122 9.93 -5.84 -12.31
CA LEU A 122 8.98 -4.81 -11.87
C LEU A 122 9.28 -3.43 -12.47
N GLN A 123 10.52 -3.13 -12.80
CA GLN A 123 10.89 -1.84 -13.42
C GLN A 123 10.67 -1.78 -14.93
N THR A 124 10.51 -2.92 -15.62
CA THR A 124 10.57 -2.97 -17.10
C THR A 124 9.40 -3.70 -17.74
N ALA A 125 8.74 -4.61 -17.03
CA ALA A 125 7.64 -5.39 -17.58
C ALA A 125 6.47 -4.48 -17.96
N PRO A 126 5.90 -4.61 -19.17
CA PRO A 126 4.86 -3.71 -19.69
C PRO A 126 3.53 -3.80 -18.94
N ASN A 127 3.33 -4.85 -18.14
CA ASN A 127 2.18 -5.04 -17.25
C ASN A 127 2.51 -4.73 -15.78
N SER A 128 3.74 -4.34 -15.45
CA SER A 128 4.09 -3.97 -14.08
C SER A 128 3.37 -2.70 -13.67
N LYS A 129 2.76 -2.71 -12.48
CA LYS A 129 2.14 -1.53 -11.88
C LYS A 129 3.12 -0.36 -11.74
N PHE A 130 4.41 -0.64 -11.53
CA PHE A 130 5.47 0.38 -11.41
C PHE A 130 5.89 1.00 -12.75
N VAL A 131 5.55 0.35 -13.88
CA VAL A 131 5.69 0.92 -15.23
C VAL A 131 4.42 1.67 -15.64
N LEU A 132 3.26 1.13 -15.27
CA LEU A 132 1.95 1.67 -15.66
C LEU A 132 1.51 2.87 -14.82
N LYS A 133 2.07 3.07 -13.63
CA LYS A 133 1.68 4.13 -12.71
C LYS A 133 2.92 4.72 -12.04
N SER A 134 3.05 6.03 -12.11
CA SER A 134 3.99 6.78 -11.27
C SER A 134 3.33 7.06 -9.93
N MET A 135 3.99 6.74 -8.81
CA MET A 135 3.39 6.92 -7.49
C MET A 135 4.39 7.30 -6.41
N CYS A 136 3.90 8.02 -5.40
CA CYS A 136 4.57 8.19 -4.12
C CYS A 136 3.54 8.27 -3.00
N SER A 137 3.91 7.88 -1.79
CA SER A 137 3.06 8.02 -0.61
C SER A 137 3.90 8.35 0.62
N LEU A 138 3.32 9.11 1.53
CA LEU A 138 3.94 9.53 2.77
C LEU A 138 2.91 9.51 3.89
N GLN A 139 3.19 8.71 4.93
CA GLN A 139 2.40 8.73 6.16
C GLN A 139 2.58 10.09 6.86
N THR A 140 1.51 10.65 7.40
CA THR A 140 1.53 11.84 8.25
C THR A 140 1.28 11.44 9.70
N ALA A 141 1.35 12.39 10.63
CA ALA A 141 1.07 12.13 12.04
C ALA A 141 -0.34 11.57 12.31
N ASP A 142 -1.31 11.86 11.45
CA ASP A 142 -2.72 11.50 11.61
C ASP A 142 -3.36 10.93 10.33
N GLY A 143 -2.56 10.51 9.34
CA GLY A 143 -3.07 10.24 8.01
C GLY A 143 -2.04 9.81 7.00
N ILE A 144 -2.35 10.04 5.74
CA ILE A 144 -1.47 9.75 4.60
C ILE A 144 -1.71 10.74 3.48
N ARG A 145 -0.64 11.04 2.73
CA ARG A 145 -0.71 11.64 1.39
C ARG A 145 -0.22 10.62 0.38
N GLN A 146 -0.91 10.51 -0.74
CA GLN A 146 -0.51 9.65 -1.85
C GLN A 146 -0.78 10.35 -3.17
N LEU A 147 0.16 10.22 -4.11
CA LEU A 147 0.05 10.75 -5.46
C LEU A 147 0.19 9.58 -6.44
N VAL A 148 -0.78 9.42 -7.35
CA VAL A 148 -0.73 8.44 -8.43
C VAL A 148 -1.03 9.14 -9.74
N GLY A 149 -0.03 9.21 -10.63
CA GLY A 149 -0.05 10.11 -11.78
C GLY A 149 -0.32 11.55 -11.32
N TRP A 150 -1.44 12.11 -11.77
CA TRP A 150 -1.90 13.45 -11.39
C TRP A 150 -2.83 13.49 -10.18
N LYS A 151 -3.26 12.32 -9.68
CA LYS A 151 -4.28 12.24 -8.61
C LYS A 151 -3.61 12.29 -7.24
N LEU A 152 -3.66 13.44 -6.60
CA LEU A 152 -3.32 13.61 -5.19
C LEU A 152 -4.52 13.17 -4.34
N THR A 153 -4.28 12.30 -3.37
CA THR A 153 -5.25 11.89 -2.36
C THR A 153 -4.64 12.10 -0.98
N GLU A 154 -5.34 12.82 -0.12
CA GLU A 154 -4.98 13.02 1.28
C GLU A 154 -6.06 12.39 2.15
N ILE A 155 -5.65 11.54 3.09
CA ILE A 155 -6.54 10.84 3.99
C ILE A 155 -6.17 11.21 5.41
N LYS A 156 -7.13 11.68 6.19
CA LYS A 156 -7.01 11.83 7.64
C LYS A 156 -7.73 10.69 8.31
N TYR A 157 -6.99 9.91 9.09
CA TYR A 157 -7.51 8.72 9.73
C TYR A 157 -8.43 9.06 10.90
N ASN A 158 -9.52 8.30 11.02
CA ASN A 158 -10.47 8.39 12.13
C ASN A 158 -10.91 9.84 12.43
N TYR A 159 -11.26 10.57 11.38
CA TYR A 159 -11.65 11.98 11.45
C TYR A 159 -12.92 12.19 12.27
N ARG A 160 -13.93 11.34 12.07
CA ARG A 160 -15.21 11.40 12.77
C ARG A 160 -15.92 10.06 12.73
N ASP A 161 -16.54 9.64 13.84
CA ASP A 161 -17.44 8.48 13.91
C ASP A 161 -16.86 7.19 13.29
N ASN A 162 -15.57 6.93 13.51
CA ASN A 162 -14.82 5.83 12.86
C ASN A 162 -14.88 5.89 11.32
N MET A 163 -14.76 7.10 10.76
CA MET A 163 -14.63 7.36 9.34
C MET A 163 -13.33 8.11 9.04
N ASP A 164 -12.69 7.75 7.93
CA ASP A 164 -11.56 8.48 7.37
C ASP A 164 -12.06 9.65 6.52
N LEU A 165 -11.46 10.82 6.68
CA LEU A 165 -11.70 11.94 5.76
C LEU A 165 -10.80 11.77 4.53
N VAL A 166 -11.39 11.81 3.34
CA VAL A 166 -10.68 11.63 2.07
C VAL A 166 -10.86 12.87 1.19
N GLU A 167 -9.74 13.47 0.83
CA GLU A 167 -9.64 14.58 -0.09
C GLU A 167 -8.92 14.13 -1.36
N ILE A 168 -9.51 14.40 -2.51
CA ILE A 168 -8.97 14.03 -3.82
C ILE A 168 -8.87 15.29 -4.66
N ARG A 169 -7.72 15.45 -5.33
CA ARG A 169 -7.46 16.53 -6.28
C ARG A 169 -6.67 16.01 -7.46
N ASN A 170 -7.09 16.38 -8.67
CA ASN A 170 -6.25 16.22 -9.85
C ASN A 170 -5.37 17.46 -9.99
N LEU A 171 -4.07 17.23 -10.13
CA LEU A 171 -3.06 18.25 -10.29
C LEU A 171 -2.80 18.52 -11.77
N THR A 172 -2.31 19.70 -12.11
CA THR A 172 -1.73 19.97 -13.44
C THR A 172 -0.24 19.61 -13.49
N ASP A 173 0.35 19.56 -14.68
CA ASP A 173 1.78 19.32 -14.85
C ASP A 173 2.63 20.40 -14.16
N GLU A 174 2.18 21.66 -14.19
CA GLU A 174 2.86 22.79 -13.55
C GLU A 174 2.88 22.70 -12.01
N GLU A 175 1.90 21.99 -11.43
CA GLU A 175 1.81 21.80 -9.98
C GLU A 175 2.66 20.64 -9.45
N MET A 176 3.15 19.75 -10.33
CA MET A 176 3.84 18.51 -9.95
C MET A 176 5.06 18.75 -9.06
N ASP A 177 6.04 19.50 -9.56
CA ASP A 177 7.33 19.67 -8.89
C ASP A 177 7.17 20.37 -7.54
N LYS A 178 6.29 21.37 -7.49
CA LYS A 178 5.95 22.07 -6.24
C LYS A 178 5.31 21.11 -5.24
N THR A 179 4.35 20.30 -5.69
CA THR A 179 3.67 19.32 -4.82
C THR A 179 4.64 18.26 -4.30
N LEU A 180 5.48 17.68 -5.16
CA LEU A 180 6.49 16.70 -4.77
C LEU A 180 7.43 17.26 -3.69
N LYS A 181 7.90 18.49 -3.87
CA LYS A 181 8.79 19.13 -2.90
C LYS A 181 8.08 19.48 -1.60
N GLU A 182 6.94 20.17 -1.64
CA GLU A 182 6.28 20.71 -0.45
C GLU A 182 5.55 19.65 0.37
N LYS A 183 4.91 18.65 -0.28
CA LYS A 183 4.10 17.63 0.42
C LYS A 183 4.85 16.34 0.69
N PHE A 184 5.83 15.98 -0.14
CA PHE A 184 6.56 14.71 -0.04
C PHE A 184 8.06 14.88 0.24
N THR A 185 8.59 16.11 0.24
CA THR A 185 10.04 16.37 0.39
C THR A 185 10.87 15.70 -0.70
N ILE A 186 10.30 15.51 -1.89
CA ILE A 186 10.97 14.90 -3.04
C ILE A 186 11.44 16.00 -3.99
N THR A 187 12.73 15.96 -4.36
CA THR A 187 13.29 16.75 -5.46
C THR A 187 13.88 15.78 -6.47
N LEU A 188 13.59 15.98 -7.76
CA LEU A 188 14.02 15.08 -8.83
C LEU A 188 15.10 15.74 -9.68
N ASP A 189 16.12 14.96 -10.07
CA ASP A 189 17.21 15.43 -10.91
C ASP A 189 16.80 15.63 -12.39
N LYS A 190 15.69 15.00 -12.78
CA LYS A 190 15.13 15.05 -14.14
C LYS A 190 13.67 15.44 -14.08
N LYS A 191 13.18 16.01 -15.18
CA LYS A 191 11.77 16.35 -15.35
C LYS A 191 10.91 15.09 -15.13
N PHE A 192 9.96 15.19 -14.21
CA PHE A 192 8.98 14.15 -13.97
C PHE A 192 7.96 14.10 -15.10
N VAL A 193 7.59 12.89 -15.51
CA VAL A 193 6.49 12.64 -16.44
C VAL A 193 5.50 11.74 -15.71
N PRO A 194 4.37 12.26 -15.21
CA PRO A 194 3.40 11.45 -14.51
C PRO A 194 2.80 10.40 -15.44
N VAL A 195 2.49 9.22 -14.91
CA VAL A 195 1.87 8.11 -15.65
C VAL A 195 0.76 7.53 -14.78
N ASN A 196 -0.41 7.30 -15.37
CA ASN A 196 -1.50 6.56 -14.75
C ASN A 196 -2.31 5.83 -15.82
N MET A 197 -1.76 4.75 -16.34
CA MET A 197 -2.44 3.88 -17.30
C MET A 197 -3.33 2.90 -16.53
N ASN A 198 -4.57 2.74 -16.99
CA ASN A 198 -5.42 1.62 -16.59
C ASN A 198 -5.28 0.55 -17.66
N ARG A 199 -4.40 -0.42 -17.42
CA ARG A 199 -4.50 -1.72 -18.08
C ARG A 199 -5.06 -2.65 -17.02
N PHE A 200 -6.31 -3.04 -17.26
CA PHE A 200 -7.27 -3.66 -16.34
C PHE A 200 -7.92 -2.65 -15.38
#